data_AF-A0A812LU84-F1
#
_entry.id   AF-A0A812LU84-F1
#
_cell.length_a   1.000
_cell.length_b   1.000
_cell.length_c   1.000
_cell.angle_alpha   90.00
_cell.angle_beta   90.00
_cell.angle_gamma   90.00
#
_symmetry.space_group_name_H-M   'P 1'
#
loop_
_entity.id
_entity.type
_entity.pdbx_description
1 polymer ?
#
loop_
_entity_poly.entity_id
_entity_poly.type
_entity_poly.pdbx_seq_one_letter_code
_entity_poly.pdbx_strand_id
1 'polypeptide(L)'
;MVTVHVSLLSGREVSLEADPEESLTVLRERAEKRLSVKEGRLLDSSGMVLEGSQSIKKSKLENGATLTLVRRPVKVSMSLNRIAVIRCDGSVVTLLSSLRHGWVNVGDGSFATDQLSDVVEVHAGCKGYAALKGDGSVVFRGAHPPVCYENIRMVQTTTTDYDSGPGFAAIVKDGSVVTWPIQPDETQQEELRNISQVQDSAQGFLAIRRDGRVVPIGWDVEDRAAVPGHLQNVSTYRSPALDNLREWHLLPSSAMEAS
;
A
#
# COMPACT_ATOMS: atom_id res chain seq x y z
N MET A 1 0.31 -42.71 -2.19
CA MET A 1 0.11 -41.37 -2.77
C MET A 1 -1.06 -40.73 -2.06
N VAL A 2 -0.92 -39.46 -1.69
CA VAL A 2 -1.96 -38.64 -1.05
C VAL A 2 -2.22 -37.45 -1.97
N THR A 3 -3.48 -37.22 -2.32
CA THR A 3 -3.90 -36.04 -3.05
C THR A 3 -4.10 -34.91 -2.07
N VAL A 4 -3.40 -33.79 -2.27
CA VAL A 4 -3.51 -32.59 -1.43
C VAL A 4 -3.92 -31.43 -2.33
N HIS A 5 -4.95 -30.72 -1.90
CA HIS A 5 -5.45 -29.52 -2.53
C HIS A 5 -4.80 -28.30 -1.87
N VAL A 6 -4.12 -27.45 -2.62
CA VAL A 6 -3.52 -26.22 -2.10
C VAL A 6 -4.20 -25.03 -2.73
N SER A 7 -4.86 -24.21 -1.92
CA SER A 7 -5.61 -23.04 -2.35
C SER A 7 -5.01 -21.74 -1.83
N LEU A 8 -5.21 -20.67 -2.60
CA LEU A 8 -4.95 -19.29 -2.21
C LEU A 8 -6.27 -18.63 -1.81
N LEU A 9 -6.20 -17.63 -0.92
CA LEU A 9 -7.35 -16.76 -0.61
C LEU A 9 -7.86 -15.96 -1.81
N SER A 10 -7.14 -15.96 -2.94
CA SER A 10 -7.62 -15.44 -4.21
C SER A 10 -8.63 -16.35 -4.91
N GLY A 11 -8.87 -17.57 -4.42
CA GLY A 11 -9.68 -18.61 -5.07
C GLY A 11 -8.94 -19.46 -6.11
N ARG A 12 -7.62 -19.26 -6.29
CA ARG A 12 -6.79 -20.13 -7.14
C ARG A 12 -6.42 -21.39 -6.37
N GLU A 13 -6.49 -22.54 -7.03
CA GLU A 13 -6.25 -23.85 -6.41
C GLU A 13 -5.40 -24.74 -7.31
N VAL A 14 -4.60 -25.61 -6.69
CA VAL A 14 -3.88 -26.67 -7.36
C VAL A 14 -4.00 -27.99 -6.60
N SER A 15 -4.21 -29.09 -7.32
CA SER A 15 -4.14 -30.44 -6.76
C SER A 15 -2.75 -31.03 -6.99
N LEU A 16 -2.14 -31.56 -5.93
CA LEU A 16 -0.82 -32.18 -5.93
C LEU A 16 -0.94 -33.61 -5.44
N GLU A 17 -0.39 -34.55 -6.22
CA GLU A 17 -0.13 -35.91 -5.74
C GLU A 17 1.22 -35.91 -5.03
N ALA A 18 1.22 -36.38 -3.78
CA ALA A 18 2.37 -36.35 -2.91
C ALA A 18 2.64 -37.72 -2.27
N ASP A 19 3.92 -38.00 -2.04
CA ASP A 19 4.32 -39.19 -1.28
C ASP A 19 4.11 -38.91 0.22
N PRO A 20 3.53 -39.85 1.01
CA PRO A 20 3.41 -39.68 2.46
C PRO A 20 4.72 -39.30 3.19
N GLU A 21 5.87 -39.74 2.66
CA GLU A 21 7.19 -39.43 3.22
C GLU A 21 7.81 -38.14 2.64
N GLU A 22 7.15 -37.50 1.66
CA GLU A 22 7.54 -36.21 1.11
C GLU A 22 7.53 -35.13 2.20
N SER A 23 8.57 -34.29 2.20
CA SER A 23 8.64 -33.13 3.09
C SER A 23 7.62 -32.08 2.69
N LEU A 24 7.01 -31.44 3.68
CA LEU A 24 6.12 -30.30 3.46
C LEU A 24 6.82 -29.13 2.76
N THR A 25 8.15 -29.02 2.87
CA THR A 25 8.94 -28.04 2.12
C THR A 25 8.87 -28.30 0.62
N VAL A 26 8.98 -29.56 0.19
CA VAL A 26 8.93 -29.95 -1.22
C VAL A 26 7.50 -29.78 -1.76
N LEU A 27 6.49 -30.19 -0.98
CA LEU A 27 5.09 -29.97 -1.33
C LEU A 27 4.78 -28.48 -1.52
N ARG A 28 5.26 -27.65 -0.60
CA ARG A 28 5.12 -26.18 -0.66
C ARG A 28 5.80 -25.60 -1.89
N GLU A 29 7.04 -25.98 -2.19
CA GLU A 29 7.77 -25.48 -3.37
C GLU A 29 7.07 -25.86 -4.68
N ARG A 30 6.49 -27.06 -4.75
CA ARG A 30 5.68 -27.50 -5.90
C ARG A 30 4.39 -26.68 -6.03
N ALA A 31 3.71 -26.41 -4.90
CA ALA A 31 2.52 -25.57 -4.87
C ALA A 31 2.84 -24.13 -5.30
N GLU A 32 3.89 -23.54 -4.74
CA GLU A 32 4.43 -22.21 -5.06
C GLU A 32 4.73 -22.08 -6.57
N LYS A 33 5.41 -23.07 -7.14
CA LYS A 33 5.74 -23.11 -8.57
C LYS A 33 4.49 -23.17 -9.46
N ARG A 34 3.46 -23.94 -9.09
CA ARG A 34 2.23 -24.08 -9.89
C ARG A 34 1.27 -22.90 -9.72
N LEU A 35 1.26 -22.27 -8.55
CA LEU A 35 0.42 -21.11 -8.24
C LEU A 35 1.08 -19.77 -8.59
N SER A 36 2.34 -19.80 -9.05
CA SER A 36 3.16 -18.60 -9.32
C SER A 36 3.27 -17.67 -8.11
N VAL A 37 3.43 -18.24 -6.91
CA VAL A 37 3.63 -17.52 -5.64
C VAL A 37 4.99 -17.93 -5.07
N LYS A 38 5.64 -17.04 -4.32
CA LYS A 38 6.93 -17.31 -3.66
C LYS A 38 6.83 -17.09 -2.15
N GLU A 39 7.61 -17.86 -1.37
CA GLU A 39 7.81 -17.64 0.08
C GLU A 39 6.51 -17.76 0.92
N GLY A 40 5.67 -18.74 0.60
CA GLY A 40 4.44 -19.01 1.35
C GLY A 40 4.67 -19.89 2.58
N ARG A 41 3.64 -19.98 3.42
CA ARG A 41 3.50 -20.93 4.55
C ARG A 41 2.23 -21.73 4.32
N LEU A 42 2.28 -23.03 4.56
CA LEU A 42 1.11 -23.90 4.45
C LEU A 42 0.34 -23.91 5.77
N LEU A 43 -0.96 -23.65 5.68
CA LEU A 43 -1.94 -23.77 6.76
C LEU A 43 -2.85 -24.95 6.48
N ASP A 44 -3.22 -25.71 7.51
CA ASP A 44 -4.30 -26.68 7.42
C ASP A 44 -5.70 -26.02 7.49
N SER A 45 -6.75 -26.84 7.43
CA SER A 45 -8.15 -26.39 7.54
C SER A 45 -8.51 -25.75 8.88
N SER A 46 -7.69 -25.95 9.92
CA SER A 46 -7.85 -25.30 11.23
C SER A 46 -7.10 -23.96 11.33
N GLY A 47 -6.34 -23.59 10.30
CA GLY A 47 -5.51 -22.37 10.29
C GLY A 47 -4.18 -22.53 11.01
N MET A 48 -3.74 -23.77 11.29
CA MET A 48 -2.47 -24.04 11.94
C MET A 48 -1.34 -24.14 10.91
N VAL A 49 -0.22 -23.49 11.19
CA VAL A 49 0.97 -23.52 10.32
C VAL A 49 1.62 -24.90 10.40
N LEU A 50 1.81 -25.53 9.24
CA LEU A 50 2.33 -26.90 9.14
C LEU A 50 3.86 -27.00 9.18
N GLU A 51 4.59 -25.90 9.33
CA GLU A 51 6.07 -25.86 9.36
C GLU A 51 6.72 -26.72 10.47
N GLY A 52 5.99 -27.09 11.51
CA GLY A 52 6.46 -28.02 12.55
C GLY A 52 6.50 -29.48 12.13
N SER A 53 5.84 -29.85 11.03
CA SER A 53 5.73 -31.23 10.56
C SER A 53 6.74 -31.49 9.43
N GLN A 54 7.75 -32.31 9.71
CA GLN A 54 8.81 -32.60 8.72
C GLN A 54 8.33 -33.38 7.48
N SER A 55 7.16 -34.05 7.53
CA SER A 55 6.62 -34.83 6.42
C SER A 55 5.08 -34.86 6.43
N ILE A 56 4.47 -35.17 5.28
CA ILE A 56 3.02 -35.26 5.09
C ILE A 56 2.36 -36.22 6.09
N LYS A 57 3.00 -37.37 6.32
CA LYS A 57 2.57 -38.37 7.30
C LYS A 57 2.61 -37.84 8.74
N LYS A 58 3.65 -37.08 9.11
CA LYS A 58 3.74 -36.47 10.45
C LYS A 58 2.69 -35.37 10.67
N SER A 59 2.30 -34.65 9.62
CA SER A 59 1.23 -33.66 9.66
C SER A 59 -0.19 -34.24 9.72
N LYS A 60 -0.35 -35.58 9.64
CA LYS A 60 -1.66 -36.25 9.64
C LYS A 60 -2.62 -35.75 8.54
N LEU A 61 -2.07 -35.36 7.39
CA LEU A 61 -2.89 -34.94 6.26
C LEU A 61 -3.57 -36.15 5.62
N GLU A 62 -4.89 -36.07 5.49
CA GLU A 62 -5.69 -37.11 4.85
C GLU A 62 -5.72 -36.94 3.32
N ASN A 63 -6.11 -37.99 2.61
CA ASN A 63 -6.31 -37.92 1.17
C ASN A 63 -7.49 -37.01 0.83
N GLY A 64 -7.25 -35.97 0.03
CA GLY A 64 -8.21 -34.90 -0.26
C GLY A 64 -8.10 -33.70 0.70
N ALA A 65 -7.09 -33.66 1.58
CA ALA A 65 -6.90 -32.53 2.48
C ALA A 65 -6.72 -31.21 1.72
N THR A 66 -7.38 -30.16 2.20
CA THR A 66 -7.24 -28.79 1.69
C THR A 66 -6.30 -27.99 2.59
N LEU A 67 -5.27 -27.43 1.97
CA LEU A 67 -4.30 -26.54 2.59
C LEU A 67 -4.46 -25.13 2.02
N THR A 68 -4.24 -24.12 2.87
CA THR A 68 -4.19 -22.72 2.42
C THR A 68 -2.74 -22.25 2.38
N LEU A 69 -2.26 -21.76 1.23
CA LEU A 69 -0.93 -21.17 1.10
C LEU A 69 -0.98 -19.66 1.37
N VAL A 70 -0.31 -19.22 2.43
CA VAL A 70 -0.30 -17.83 2.93
C VAL A 70 1.12 -17.27 2.94
N ARG A 71 1.37 -16.16 2.25
CA ARG A 71 2.69 -15.51 2.20
C ARG A 71 2.83 -14.37 3.20
N ARG A 72 1.78 -13.57 3.40
CA ARG A 72 1.81 -12.37 4.26
C ARG A 72 0.52 -12.22 5.05
N PRO A 73 0.53 -11.51 6.19
CA PRO A 73 -0.72 -11.09 6.83
C PRO A 73 -1.54 -10.21 5.88
N VAL A 74 -2.85 -10.32 5.97
CA VAL A 74 -3.77 -9.44 5.23
C VAL A 74 -3.54 -8.00 5.70
N LYS A 75 -3.27 -7.09 4.76
CA LYS A 75 -3.21 -5.64 5.05
C LYS A 75 -4.43 -4.97 4.48
N VAL A 76 -5.02 -4.05 5.24
CA VAL A 76 -6.18 -3.27 4.82
C VAL A 76 -5.82 -1.79 4.87
N SER A 77 -6.18 -1.05 3.82
CA SER A 77 -6.09 0.40 3.75
C SER A 77 -7.46 0.96 3.42
N MET A 78 -7.88 2.00 4.14
CA MET A 78 -9.18 2.62 3.97
C MET A 78 -9.04 4.13 3.88
N SER A 79 -9.79 4.75 2.97
CA SER A 79 -9.90 6.20 2.88
C SER A 79 -11.32 6.58 2.45
N LEU A 80 -11.99 7.41 3.25
CA LEU A 80 -13.38 7.84 3.07
C LEU A 80 -14.33 6.66 2.79
N ASN A 81 -14.61 6.40 1.51
CA ASN A 81 -15.54 5.40 0.99
C ASN A 81 -14.83 4.31 0.14
N ARG A 82 -13.52 4.16 0.32
CA ARG A 82 -12.67 3.23 -0.43
C ARG A 82 -11.94 2.30 0.51
N ILE A 83 -11.94 1.01 0.20
CA ILE A 83 -11.22 -0.03 0.93
C ILE A 83 -10.32 -0.75 -0.06
N ALA A 84 -9.07 -0.99 0.33
CA ALA A 84 -8.17 -1.86 -0.39
C ALA A 84 -7.59 -2.90 0.57
N VAL A 85 -7.51 -4.14 0.09
CA VAL A 85 -7.09 -5.31 0.85
C VAL A 85 -5.97 -5.99 0.09
N ILE A 86 -4.79 -6.12 0.69
CA ILE A 86 -3.75 -7.03 0.23
C ILE A 86 -4.05 -8.39 0.85
N ARG A 87 -4.37 -9.36 0.00
CA ARG A 87 -4.57 -10.75 0.40
C ARG A 87 -3.23 -11.39 0.73
N CYS A 88 -3.29 -12.50 1.45
CA CYS A 88 -2.12 -13.25 1.88
C CYS A 88 -1.23 -13.75 0.74
N ASP A 89 -1.75 -13.86 -0.48
CA ASP A 89 -0.98 -14.28 -1.67
C ASP A 89 -0.30 -13.11 -2.39
N GLY A 90 -0.45 -11.87 -1.87
CA GLY A 90 0.07 -10.65 -2.46
C GLY A 90 -0.84 -10.00 -3.50
N SER A 91 -2.00 -10.61 -3.80
CA SER A 91 -3.00 -9.99 -4.66
C SER A 91 -3.76 -8.87 -3.94
N VAL A 92 -4.26 -7.89 -4.70
CA VAL A 92 -4.98 -6.73 -4.15
C VAL A 92 -6.44 -6.79 -4.58
N VAL A 93 -7.35 -6.55 -3.64
CA VAL A 93 -8.77 -6.33 -3.90
C VAL A 93 -9.14 -4.94 -3.42
N THR A 94 -9.90 -4.21 -4.23
CA THR A 94 -10.42 -2.89 -3.90
C THR A 94 -11.94 -2.92 -3.90
N LEU A 95 -12.55 -2.40 -2.84
CA LEU A 95 -13.99 -2.20 -2.72
C LEU A 95 -14.26 -0.70 -2.78
N LEU A 96 -15.08 -0.27 -3.74
CA LEU A 96 -15.55 1.10 -3.89
C LEU A 96 -17.01 1.17 -3.43
N SER A 97 -17.34 2.02 -2.46
CA SER A 97 -18.73 2.48 -2.27
C SER A 97 -18.88 3.86 -2.93
N SER A 98 -19.12 3.88 -4.25
CA SER A 98 -19.34 5.13 -4.96
C SER A 98 -20.70 5.73 -4.56
N LEU A 99 -20.69 6.82 -3.78
CA LEU A 99 -21.90 7.63 -3.51
C LEU A 99 -21.92 8.97 -4.26
N ARG A 100 -20.87 9.33 -5.02
CA ARG A 100 -20.85 10.62 -5.74
C ARG A 100 -21.05 10.55 -7.25
N HIS A 101 -20.93 9.38 -7.90
CA HIS A 101 -21.13 9.28 -9.35
C HIS A 101 -21.99 8.11 -9.83
N GLY A 102 -22.57 7.28 -8.95
CA GLY A 102 -23.53 6.25 -9.37
C GLY A 102 -22.93 5.04 -10.12
N TRP A 103 -21.64 4.75 -9.95
CA TRP A 103 -21.00 3.53 -10.46
C TRP A 103 -20.63 2.65 -9.27
N VAL A 104 -21.50 1.70 -8.94
CA VAL A 104 -21.09 0.53 -8.15
C VAL A 104 -20.36 -0.40 -9.11
N ASN A 105 -19.07 -0.14 -9.32
CA ASN A 105 -18.17 -1.23 -9.67
C ASN A 105 -17.82 -1.91 -8.34
N VAL A 106 -18.65 -2.87 -7.93
CA VAL A 106 -18.07 -4.08 -7.32
C VAL A 106 -17.27 -4.69 -8.47
N GLY A 107 -16.05 -4.18 -8.70
CA GLY A 107 -15.16 -4.71 -9.69
C GLY A 107 -14.99 -6.17 -9.35
N ASP A 108 -15.52 -7.01 -10.22
CA ASP A 108 -15.58 -8.45 -10.15
C ASP A 108 -14.19 -9.07 -10.27
N GLY A 109 -13.23 -8.69 -9.42
CA GLY A 109 -11.97 -9.41 -9.29
C GLY A 109 -11.10 -9.50 -10.55
N SER A 110 -11.48 -8.87 -11.67
CA SER A 110 -10.72 -8.84 -12.92
C SER A 110 -9.68 -7.72 -12.90
N PHE A 111 -8.97 -7.65 -11.77
CA PHE A 111 -7.65 -7.06 -11.70
C PHE A 111 -6.81 -7.77 -12.76
N ALA A 112 -6.24 -7.05 -13.72
CA ALA A 112 -5.17 -7.61 -14.55
C ALA A 112 -4.04 -8.00 -13.58
N THR A 113 -4.02 -9.28 -13.21
CA THR A 113 -3.14 -9.90 -12.21
C THR A 113 -1.67 -9.67 -12.52
N ASP A 114 -1.35 -9.38 -13.78
CA ASP A 114 0.00 -9.28 -14.27
C ASP A 114 0.73 -8.01 -13.78
N GLN A 115 0.00 -6.97 -13.39
CA GLN A 115 0.62 -5.73 -12.89
C GLN A 115 0.56 -5.56 -11.36
N LEU A 116 -0.15 -6.41 -10.62
CA LEU A 116 -0.31 -6.32 -9.16
C LEU A 116 0.25 -7.56 -8.43
N SER A 117 1.35 -8.11 -8.96
CA SER A 117 2.18 -9.09 -8.28
C SER A 117 3.10 -8.41 -7.26
N ASP A 118 3.45 -9.14 -6.20
CA ASP A 118 4.44 -8.73 -5.18
C ASP A 118 4.14 -7.41 -4.45
N VAL A 119 2.87 -7.04 -4.30
CA VAL A 119 2.46 -5.85 -3.54
C VAL A 119 2.78 -6.02 -2.05
N VAL A 120 3.43 -5.01 -1.47
CA VAL A 120 3.80 -4.94 -0.04
C VAL A 120 2.92 -3.98 0.74
N GLU A 121 2.44 -2.92 0.09
CA GLU A 121 1.59 -1.89 0.68
C GLU A 121 0.58 -1.37 -0.34
N VAL A 122 -0.61 -1.02 0.15
CA VAL A 122 -1.66 -0.42 -0.66
C VAL A 122 -2.19 0.79 0.09
N HIS A 123 -2.48 1.80 -0.70
CA HIS A 123 -2.79 3.14 -0.27
C HIS A 123 -4.10 3.54 -0.95
N ALA A 124 -5.19 3.57 -0.20
CA ALA A 124 -6.46 4.12 -0.67
C ALA A 124 -6.45 5.65 -0.50
N GLY A 125 -6.88 6.39 -1.52
CA GLY A 125 -6.99 7.85 -1.49
C GLY A 125 -8.23 8.34 -2.21
N CYS A 126 -8.60 9.61 -2.01
CA CYS A 126 -9.80 10.21 -2.61
C CYS A 126 -9.90 10.03 -4.14
N LYS A 127 -8.75 10.05 -4.85
CA LYS A 127 -8.66 9.97 -6.32
C LYS A 127 -8.37 8.56 -6.88
N GLY A 128 -8.19 7.53 -6.05
CA GLY A 128 -7.88 6.18 -6.52
C GLY A 128 -7.20 5.26 -5.51
N TYR A 129 -6.32 4.39 -6.01
CA TYR A 129 -5.51 3.45 -5.25
C TYR A 129 -4.07 3.48 -5.77
N ALA A 130 -3.12 3.34 -4.85
CA ALA A 130 -1.71 3.11 -5.17
C ALA A 130 -1.23 1.81 -4.52
N ALA A 131 -0.59 0.95 -5.31
CA ALA A 131 0.00 -0.30 -4.84
C ALA A 131 1.53 -0.20 -4.94
N LEU A 132 2.21 -0.26 -3.80
CA LEU A 132 3.67 -0.33 -3.71
C LEU A 132 4.11 -1.80 -3.75
N LYS A 133 5.00 -2.13 -4.66
CA LYS A 133 5.58 -3.47 -4.83
C LYS A 133 6.89 -3.60 -4.07
N GLY A 134 7.28 -4.85 -3.83
CA GLY A 134 8.54 -5.17 -3.13
C GLY A 134 9.81 -4.73 -3.86
N ASP A 135 9.75 -4.50 -5.18
CA ASP A 135 10.86 -3.94 -5.96
C ASP A 135 10.99 -2.40 -5.81
N GLY A 136 10.04 -1.76 -5.12
CA GLY A 136 9.96 -0.31 -4.96
C GLY A 136 9.22 0.39 -6.11
N SER A 137 8.57 -0.33 -7.02
CA SER A 137 7.68 0.28 -8.00
C SER A 137 6.29 0.54 -7.42
N VAL A 138 5.62 1.58 -7.90
CA VAL A 138 4.24 1.92 -7.52
C VAL A 138 3.35 1.90 -8.75
N VAL A 139 2.20 1.24 -8.62
CA VAL A 139 1.16 1.22 -9.64
C VAL A 139 -0.05 2.00 -9.14
N PHE A 140 -0.44 3.05 -9.88
CA PHE A 140 -1.66 3.79 -9.63
C PHE A 140 -2.84 3.26 -10.44
N ARG A 141 -4.02 3.26 -9.82
CA ARG A 141 -5.32 2.97 -10.45
C ARG A 141 -6.40 3.91 -9.91
N GLY A 142 -7.00 4.69 -10.79
CA GLY A 142 -8.08 5.62 -10.46
C GLY A 142 -8.79 6.09 -11.73
N ALA A 143 -9.44 7.25 -11.67
CA ALA A 143 -10.12 7.83 -12.83
C ALA A 143 -9.16 8.34 -13.93
N HIS A 144 -7.86 8.45 -13.60
CA HIS A 144 -6.82 8.88 -14.53
C HIS A 144 -6.04 7.69 -15.10
N PRO A 145 -5.36 7.85 -16.26
CA PRO A 145 -4.55 6.81 -16.86
C PRO A 145 -3.57 6.19 -15.86
N PRO A 146 -3.27 4.89 -16.01
CA PRO A 146 -2.32 4.22 -15.13
C PRO A 146 -0.93 4.88 -15.26
N VAL A 147 -0.35 5.24 -14.12
CA VAL A 147 1.01 5.77 -14.03
C VAL A 147 1.83 4.79 -13.20
N CYS A 148 3.09 4.59 -13.60
CA CYS A 148 4.05 3.76 -12.91
C CYS A 148 5.25 4.60 -12.51
N TYR A 149 5.64 4.52 -11.23
CA TYR A 149 6.89 5.10 -10.73
C TYR A 149 7.80 4.00 -10.23
N GLU A 150 9.10 4.18 -10.41
CA GLU A 150 10.13 3.27 -9.93
C GLU A 150 10.89 3.88 -8.76
N ASN A 151 11.57 3.04 -7.98
CA ASN A 151 12.42 3.48 -6.87
C ASN A 151 11.69 4.30 -5.80
N ILE A 152 10.41 4.05 -5.58
CA ILE A 152 9.65 4.64 -4.49
C ILE A 152 10.07 4.03 -3.15
N ARG A 153 10.33 4.89 -2.18
CA ARG A 153 10.63 4.53 -0.79
C ARG A 153 9.37 4.52 0.06
N MET A 154 8.47 5.48 -0.16
CA MET A 154 7.31 5.71 0.69
C MET A 154 6.21 6.36 -0.13
N VAL A 155 4.96 5.95 0.11
CA VAL A 155 3.75 6.55 -0.48
C VAL A 155 2.92 7.15 0.66
N GLN A 156 2.38 8.34 0.43
CA GLN A 156 1.45 9.02 1.32
C GLN A 156 0.18 9.34 0.52
N THR A 157 -0.98 9.13 1.14
CA THR A 157 -2.28 9.49 0.57
C THR A 157 -2.88 10.68 1.29
N THR A 158 -3.68 11.46 0.56
CA THR A 158 -4.54 12.45 1.20
C THR A 158 -5.95 11.91 1.35
N THR A 159 -6.54 12.26 2.49
CA THR A 159 -7.95 12.01 2.78
C THR A 159 -8.85 13.14 2.28
N THR A 160 -8.28 14.21 1.72
CA THR A 160 -9.02 15.42 1.33
C THR A 160 -9.51 15.36 -0.10
N ASP A 161 -10.76 15.76 -0.31
CA ASP A 161 -11.45 15.70 -1.61
C ASP A 161 -11.37 17.04 -2.34
N TYR A 162 -10.20 17.70 -2.32
CA TYR A 162 -10.02 18.97 -3.03
C TYR A 162 -9.88 18.72 -4.53
N ASP A 163 -10.78 19.29 -5.32
CA ASP A 163 -10.87 19.07 -6.77
C ASP A 163 -9.55 19.39 -7.50
N SER A 164 -8.75 20.34 -6.97
CA SER A 164 -7.50 20.82 -7.60
C SER A 164 -6.19 20.20 -7.09
N GLY A 165 -6.19 19.39 -6.02
CA GLY A 165 -4.95 18.85 -5.42
C GLY A 165 -4.51 17.46 -5.91
N PRO A 166 -3.24 17.05 -5.75
CA PRO A 166 -2.83 15.66 -5.96
C PRO A 166 -3.45 14.76 -4.90
N GLY A 167 -3.83 13.53 -5.27
CA GLY A 167 -4.40 12.55 -4.33
C GLY A 167 -3.35 11.74 -3.58
N PHE A 168 -2.12 11.76 -4.08
CA PHE A 168 -1.02 10.93 -3.61
C PHE A 168 0.31 11.66 -3.79
N ALA A 169 1.25 11.37 -2.90
CA ALA A 169 2.62 11.79 -2.99
C ALA A 169 3.55 10.63 -2.60
N ALA A 170 4.70 10.51 -3.24
CA ALA A 170 5.72 9.54 -2.86
C ALA A 170 7.11 10.14 -2.82
N ILE A 171 7.91 9.64 -1.88
CA ILE A 171 9.34 9.92 -1.80
C ILE A 171 10.08 8.85 -2.61
N VAL A 172 10.84 9.29 -3.60
CA VAL A 172 11.75 8.47 -4.40
C VAL A 172 13.03 8.22 -3.59
N LYS A 173 13.74 7.10 -3.83
CA LYS A 173 14.98 6.74 -3.12
C LYS A 173 16.08 7.81 -3.21
N ASP A 174 16.09 8.62 -4.25
CA ASP A 174 17.00 9.77 -4.40
C ASP A 174 16.64 10.97 -3.50
N GLY A 175 15.48 10.91 -2.83
CA GLY A 175 14.96 11.97 -1.96
C GLY A 175 14.12 13.02 -2.70
N SER A 176 13.77 12.80 -3.97
CA SER A 176 12.77 13.63 -4.65
C SER A 176 11.35 13.21 -4.30
N VAL A 177 10.37 14.09 -4.54
CA VAL A 177 8.94 13.76 -4.40
C VAL A 177 8.24 13.80 -5.75
N VAL A 178 7.43 12.77 -6.00
CA VAL A 178 6.51 12.69 -7.13
C VAL A 178 5.08 12.66 -6.61
N THR A 179 4.15 13.30 -7.32
CA THR A 179 2.72 13.34 -6.95
C THR A 179 1.84 12.89 -8.10
N TRP A 180 0.63 12.42 -7.79
CA TRP A 180 -0.33 12.03 -8.82
C TRP A 180 -1.78 12.16 -8.31
N PRO A 181 -2.77 12.32 -9.22
CA PRO A 181 -2.65 12.39 -10.67
C PRO A 181 -2.04 13.71 -11.19
N ILE A 182 -1.90 14.71 -10.33
CA ILE A 182 -1.37 16.03 -10.69
C ILE A 182 0.13 16.06 -10.39
N GLN A 183 0.94 16.44 -11.38
CA GLN A 183 2.38 16.64 -11.21
C GLN A 183 2.68 18.05 -10.66
N PRO A 184 3.76 18.23 -9.89
CA PRO A 184 4.27 19.56 -9.59
C PRO A 184 4.76 20.25 -10.86
N ASP A 185 4.75 21.58 -10.86
CA ASP A 185 5.44 22.37 -11.89
C ASP A 185 6.97 22.30 -11.72
N GLU A 186 7.72 22.79 -12.70
CA GLU A 186 9.19 22.72 -12.71
C GLU A 186 9.82 23.39 -11.48
N THR A 187 9.27 24.54 -11.07
CA THR A 187 9.76 25.31 -9.91
C THR A 187 9.56 24.53 -8.61
N GLN A 188 8.38 23.94 -8.41
CA GLN A 188 8.11 23.08 -7.27
C GLN A 188 8.93 21.80 -7.30
N GLN A 189 9.18 21.23 -8.47
CA GLN A 189 10.00 20.02 -8.62
C GLN A 189 11.46 20.24 -8.20
N GLU A 190 12.00 21.45 -8.35
CA GLU A 190 13.32 21.81 -7.81
C GLU A 190 13.31 21.89 -6.27
N GLU A 191 12.24 22.40 -5.68
CA GLU A 191 12.10 22.48 -4.22
C GLU A 191 11.86 21.13 -3.56
N LEU A 192 11.23 20.19 -4.28
CA LEU A 192 10.92 18.82 -3.86
C LEU A 192 12.10 17.86 -3.99
N ARG A 193 13.29 18.32 -3.60
CA ARG A 193 14.52 17.51 -3.53
C ARG A 193 15.01 17.42 -2.09
N ASN A 194 15.71 16.32 -1.78
CA ASN A 194 16.20 16.05 -0.44
C ASN A 194 15.09 16.01 0.63
N ILE A 195 13.93 15.49 0.28
CA ILE A 195 12.80 15.29 1.18
C ILE A 195 13.07 14.09 2.08
N SER A 196 12.88 14.28 3.39
CA SER A 196 12.94 13.22 4.39
C SER A 196 11.57 12.63 4.69
N GLN A 197 10.51 13.45 4.61
CA GLN A 197 9.16 13.07 4.98
C GLN A 197 8.12 13.81 4.14
N VAL A 198 6.99 13.17 3.88
CA VAL A 198 5.78 13.78 3.33
C VAL A 198 4.62 13.49 4.27
N GLN A 199 3.83 14.51 4.59
CA GLN A 199 2.66 14.41 5.46
C GLN A 199 1.39 14.84 4.72
N ASP A 200 0.27 14.24 5.12
CA ASP A 200 -1.06 14.65 4.68
C ASP A 200 -1.40 16.03 5.29
N SER A 201 -2.11 16.85 4.52
CA SER A 201 -2.62 18.16 4.88
C SER A 201 -4.05 18.32 4.35
N ALA A 202 -4.85 19.15 5.02
CA ALA A 202 -6.22 19.44 4.60
C ALA A 202 -6.36 19.99 3.16
N GLN A 203 -5.29 20.53 2.57
CA GLN A 203 -5.24 21.07 1.20
C GLN A 203 -4.33 20.28 0.24
N GLY A 204 -3.73 19.17 0.67
CA GLY A 204 -2.78 18.42 -0.15
C GLY A 204 -1.70 17.76 0.71
N PHE A 205 -0.42 18.05 0.43
CA PHE A 205 0.68 17.49 1.22
C PHE A 205 1.66 18.56 1.71
N LEU A 206 2.42 18.21 2.74
CA LEU A 206 3.60 18.94 3.17
C LEU A 206 4.83 18.05 3.02
N ALA A 207 5.79 18.47 2.20
CA ALA A 207 7.10 17.83 2.12
C ALA A 207 8.08 18.52 3.05
N ILE A 208 8.77 17.74 3.87
CA ILE A 208 9.77 18.20 4.82
C ILE A 208 11.15 17.81 4.25
N ARG A 209 11.94 18.82 3.92
CA ARG A 209 13.33 18.66 3.47
C ARG A 209 14.22 18.25 4.64
N ARG A 210 15.35 17.60 4.34
CA ARG A 210 16.40 17.24 5.31
C ARG A 210 16.98 18.45 6.06
N ASP A 211 16.90 19.64 5.47
CA ASP A 211 17.30 20.92 6.09
C ASP A 211 16.20 21.53 6.99
N GLY A 212 15.05 20.87 7.13
CA GLY A 212 13.91 21.32 7.93
C GLY A 212 13.02 22.35 7.23
N ARG A 213 13.24 22.65 5.94
CA ARG A 213 12.33 23.48 5.15
C ARG A 213 11.07 22.69 4.79
N VAL A 214 9.90 23.32 4.93
CA VAL A 214 8.61 22.74 4.56
C VAL A 214 8.18 23.28 3.20
N VAL A 215 7.80 22.38 2.29
CA VAL A 215 7.35 22.68 0.94
C VAL A 215 5.92 22.18 0.79
N PRO A 216 4.92 23.07 0.67
CA PRO A 216 3.54 22.67 0.41
C PRO A 216 3.37 22.11 -1.01
N ILE A 217 2.56 21.06 -1.15
CA ILE A 217 2.28 20.39 -2.42
C ILE A 217 0.80 20.38 -2.72
N GLY A 218 0.44 20.83 -3.93
CA GLY A 218 -0.96 20.90 -4.38
C GLY A 218 -1.74 22.10 -3.87
N TRP A 219 -1.08 22.99 -3.11
CA TRP A 219 -1.70 24.20 -2.60
C TRP A 219 -1.64 25.30 -3.65
N ASP A 220 -2.65 26.17 -3.66
CA ASP A 220 -2.70 27.35 -4.51
C ASP A 220 -1.58 28.34 -4.15
N VAL A 221 -1.14 29.13 -5.13
CA VAL A 221 0.03 30.02 -5.01
C VAL A 221 -0.09 30.98 -3.82
N GLU A 222 -1.29 31.50 -3.57
CA GLU A 222 -1.56 32.41 -2.45
C GLU A 222 -1.37 31.73 -1.08
N ASP A 223 -1.79 30.46 -0.96
CA ASP A 223 -1.65 29.67 0.27
C ASP A 223 -0.20 29.20 0.49
N ARG A 224 0.56 28.95 -0.57
CA ARG A 224 1.99 28.61 -0.48
C ARG A 224 2.81 29.72 0.20
N ALA A 225 2.48 30.98 -0.09
CA ALA A 225 3.16 32.14 0.47
C ALA A 225 2.92 32.32 1.99
N ALA A 226 1.90 31.66 2.53
CA ALA A 226 1.56 31.71 3.96
C ALA A 226 2.29 30.65 4.80
N VAL A 227 3.07 29.76 4.19
CA VAL A 227 3.84 28.73 4.89
C VAL A 227 5.14 29.34 5.45
N PRO A 228 5.40 29.26 6.76
CA PRO A 228 6.66 29.70 7.35
C PRO A 228 7.85 28.97 6.71
N GLY A 229 8.87 29.72 6.29
CA GLY A 229 10.02 29.18 5.55
C GLY A 229 10.88 28.15 6.31
N HIS A 230 10.72 28.04 7.63
CA HIS A 230 11.36 27.02 8.47
C HIS A 230 10.38 26.52 9.53
N LEU A 231 10.04 25.24 9.48
CA LEU A 231 9.33 24.54 10.56
C LEU A 231 10.02 23.20 10.79
N GLN A 232 10.70 23.08 11.92
CA GLN A 232 11.17 21.78 12.41
C GLN A 232 10.06 21.16 13.26
N ASN A 233 9.87 19.84 13.15
CA ASN A 233 8.93 19.07 13.97
C ASN A 233 7.43 19.39 13.76
N VAL A 234 7.00 19.53 12.50
CA VAL A 234 5.57 19.57 12.15
C VAL A 234 5.02 18.15 12.23
N SER A 235 4.09 17.88 13.16
CA SER A 235 3.45 16.57 13.29
C SER A 235 2.17 16.45 12.47
N THR A 236 1.46 17.56 12.23
CA THR A 236 0.28 17.65 11.35
C THR A 236 0.00 19.12 11.02
N TYR A 237 -0.39 19.44 9.78
CA TYR A 237 -1.00 20.72 9.44
C TYR A 237 -2.46 20.50 9.05
N ARG A 238 -3.37 21.20 9.72
CA ARG A 238 -4.79 21.22 9.40
C ARG A 238 -5.14 22.65 9.00
N SER A 239 -5.26 22.94 7.71
CA SER A 239 -5.92 24.19 7.31
C SER A 239 -7.39 24.12 7.73
N PRO A 240 -7.99 25.24 8.17
CA PRO A 240 -9.38 25.25 8.57
C PRO A 240 -10.22 25.24 7.30
N ALA A 241 -10.88 24.12 7.01
CA ALA A 241 -12.16 24.21 6.34
C ALA A 241 -13.15 24.76 7.38
N LEU A 242 -13.35 26.10 7.37
CA LEU A 242 -14.55 26.86 7.78
C LEU A 242 -14.42 28.06 8.76
N ASP A 243 -13.36 28.27 9.56
CA ASP A 243 -13.40 29.32 10.62
C ASP A 243 -12.12 30.18 10.82
N ASN A 244 -11.50 30.70 9.75
CA ASN A 244 -10.60 31.88 9.75
C ASN A 244 -9.50 32.03 10.84
N LEU A 245 -9.04 30.95 11.50
CA LEU A 245 -7.90 30.99 12.44
C LEU A 245 -6.80 30.02 11.98
N ARG A 246 -5.62 30.58 11.69
CA ARG A 246 -4.42 29.85 11.23
C ARG A 246 -3.65 29.32 12.45
N GLU A 247 -3.84 28.05 12.82
CA GLU A 247 -3.11 27.44 13.93
C GLU A 247 -2.09 26.40 13.46
N TRP A 248 -0.82 26.61 13.83
CA TRP A 248 0.28 25.67 13.61
C TRP A 248 0.47 24.85 14.90
N HIS A 249 0.14 23.57 14.88
CA HIS A 249 0.48 22.67 15.98
C HIS A 249 1.90 22.14 15.82
N LEU A 250 2.84 22.81 16.47
CA LEU A 250 4.22 22.34 16.63
C LEU A 250 4.31 21.44 17.85
N LEU A 251 5.08 20.34 17.76
CA LEU A 251 5.47 19.62 18.98
C LEU A 251 6.40 20.52 19.81
N PRO A 252 6.22 20.60 21.15
CA PRO A 252 7.12 21.36 21.98
C PRO A 252 8.54 20.79 21.85
N SER A 253 9.50 21.68 21.64
CA SER A 253 10.94 21.40 21.47
C SER A 253 11.59 20.70 22.68
N SER A 254 10.86 20.47 23.77
CA SER A 254 11.38 19.93 25.03
C SER A 254 11.41 18.39 25.12
N ALA A 255 11.02 17.63 24.08
CA ALA A 255 11.05 16.17 24.13
C ALA A 255 12.41 15.53 23.76
N MET A 256 13.46 16.34 23.52
CA MET A 256 14.83 15.87 23.24
C MET A 256 15.87 16.30 24.28
N GLU A 257 15.44 16.86 25.42
CA GLU A 257 16.31 17.06 26.59
C GLU A 257 15.61 16.56 27.86
N ALA A 258 15.41 15.25 27.96
CA ALA A 258 15.32 14.54 29.24
C ALA A 258 15.58 13.04 29.01
N SER A 259 16.78 12.62 29.43
CA SER A 259 17.27 11.27 29.77
C SER A 259 16.67 10.03 29.10
#